data_AF-A0A939T5H6-F1
#
_entry.id   AF-A0A939T5H6-F1
#
_cell.length_a   1.000
_cell.length_b   1.000
_cell.length_c   1.000
_cell.angle_alpha   90.00
_cell.angle_beta   90.00
_cell.angle_gamma   90.00
#
_symmetry.space_group_name_H-M   'P 1'
#
loop_
_entity.id
_entity.type
_entity.pdbx_description
1 polymer ?
#
loop_
_entity_poly.entity_id
_entity_poly.type
_entity_poly.pdbx_seq_one_letter_code
_entity_poly.pdbx_strand_id
1 'polypeptide(L)'
;MMIEIGGGPFVFSAAHAGLHEGEFEPLHGHTFSVTARLIGGLDEAGMVVDFHLVKDALAAVIAPLRRRTLMPTRPLGGSCWREDDQIFIECGLKRYSLPVQDVVLLPVVNTTTEAIAAYLLQQFLTRIDDDLRIERVELTLSEAPDTAATAAADVPSAEHSVAATSSCETGPRR
;
A
#
# COMPACT_ATOMS: atom_id res chain seq x y z
N MET A 1 -14.14 11.18 13.28
CA MET A 1 -12.88 11.89 13.65
C MET A 1 -11.80 11.49 12.65
N MET A 2 -10.81 12.35 12.39
CA MET A 2 -9.67 12.02 11.53
C MET A 2 -8.37 12.19 12.30
N ILE A 3 -7.45 11.25 12.13
CA ILE A 3 -6.08 11.34 12.61
C ILE A 3 -5.11 11.25 11.42
N GLU A 4 -3.93 11.86 11.55
CA GLU A 4 -2.86 11.81 10.55
C GLU A 4 -1.54 11.43 11.22
N ILE A 5 -0.84 10.47 10.62
CA ILE A 5 0.45 9.98 11.08
C ILE A 5 1.39 9.92 9.89
N GLY A 6 2.46 10.71 9.94
CA GLY A 6 3.47 10.82 8.91
C GLY A 6 4.72 11.54 9.42
N GLY A 7 5.58 11.95 8.50
CA GLY A 7 6.80 12.71 8.82
C GLY A 7 8.03 11.84 9.05
N GLY A 8 9.07 12.42 9.68
CA GLY A 8 10.46 11.95 9.64
C GLY A 8 10.72 10.44 9.79
N PRO A 9 10.08 9.69 10.71
CA PRO A 9 10.31 8.25 10.85
C PRO A 9 9.82 7.40 9.66
N PHE A 10 8.88 7.93 8.86
CA PHE A 10 8.17 7.25 7.78
C PHE A 10 8.70 7.64 6.40
N VAL A 11 10.01 7.85 6.32
CA VAL A 11 10.74 8.08 5.08
C VAL A 11 11.57 6.85 4.68
N PHE A 12 11.76 6.67 3.38
CA PHE A 12 12.68 5.67 2.84
C PHE A 12 13.26 6.10 1.49
N SER A 13 14.52 5.77 1.26
CA SER A 13 15.13 5.96 -0.05
C SER A 13 15.08 4.65 -0.84
N ALA A 14 14.65 4.73 -2.10
CA ALA A 14 14.62 3.61 -3.02
C ALA A 14 14.88 4.09 -4.46
N ALA A 15 15.45 3.21 -5.27
CA ALA A 15 15.56 3.41 -6.71
C ALA A 15 14.33 2.82 -7.41
N HIS A 16 13.98 3.33 -8.57
CA HIS A 16 12.96 2.74 -9.45
C HIS A 16 13.16 3.20 -10.90
N ALA A 17 12.44 2.55 -11.81
CA ALA A 17 12.24 3.05 -13.16
C ALA A 17 10.76 2.86 -13.49
N GLY A 18 10.00 3.94 -13.47
CA GLY A 18 8.64 4.01 -13.97
C GLY A 18 8.58 3.81 -15.49
N LEU A 19 7.45 3.28 -15.95
CA LEU A 19 7.12 3.14 -17.36
C LEU A 19 6.32 4.34 -17.88
N HIS A 20 6.76 4.89 -19.01
CA HIS A 20 6.06 5.93 -19.75
C HIS A 20 6.05 5.56 -21.24
N GLU A 21 4.86 5.53 -21.85
CA GLU A 21 4.68 5.17 -23.27
C GLU A 21 5.36 3.85 -23.71
N GLY A 22 5.39 2.85 -22.81
CA GLY A 22 5.97 1.53 -23.08
C GLY A 22 7.49 1.43 -22.90
N GLU A 23 8.14 2.50 -22.45
CA GLU A 23 9.58 2.53 -22.15
C GLU A 23 9.81 2.84 -20.67
N PHE A 24 10.84 2.24 -20.10
CA PHE A 24 11.31 2.64 -18.77
C PHE A 24 11.94 4.03 -18.85
N GLU A 25 11.70 4.88 -17.87
CA GLU A 25 12.52 6.06 -17.63
C GLU A 25 13.95 5.66 -17.21
N PRO A 26 14.93 6.59 -17.21
CA PRO A 26 16.25 6.29 -16.64
C PRO A 26 16.12 5.86 -15.18
N LEU A 27 16.81 4.77 -14.82
CA LEU A 27 16.87 4.33 -13.43
C LEU A 27 17.40 5.47 -12.55
N HIS A 28 16.62 5.84 -11.54
CA HIS A 28 16.94 6.89 -10.60
C HIS A 28 16.33 6.54 -9.24
N GLY A 29 16.32 7.47 -8.29
CA GLY A 29 15.70 7.22 -6.99
C GLY A 29 15.21 8.46 -6.28
N HIS A 30 14.36 8.22 -5.29
CA HIS A 30 13.74 9.24 -4.46
C HIS A 30 13.97 8.96 -2.99
N THR A 31 13.81 9.99 -2.18
CA THR A 31 13.51 9.83 -0.76
C THR A 31 12.00 9.98 -0.60
N PHE A 32 11.32 8.85 -0.56
CA PHE A 32 9.88 8.79 -0.39
C PHE A 32 9.47 9.12 1.05
N SER A 33 8.35 9.80 1.21
CA SER A 33 7.68 10.03 2.49
C SER A 33 6.28 9.43 2.49
N VAL A 34 5.93 8.72 3.56
CA VAL A 34 4.63 8.07 3.73
C VAL A 34 3.84 8.74 4.84
N THR A 35 2.58 9.07 4.57
CA THR A 35 1.62 9.59 5.55
C THR A 35 0.34 8.76 5.49
N ALA A 36 -0.16 8.30 6.63
CA ALA A 36 -1.45 7.66 6.75
C ALA A 36 -2.46 8.61 7.41
N ARG A 37 -3.68 8.67 6.86
CA ARG A 37 -4.84 9.32 7.46
C ARG A 37 -5.91 8.27 7.72
N LEU A 38 -6.41 8.21 8.94
CA LEU A 38 -7.44 7.27 9.35
C LEU A 38 -8.66 8.06 9.81
N ILE A 39 -9.82 7.70 9.27
CA ILE A 39 -11.11 8.28 9.60
C ILE A 39 -11.95 7.22 10.29
N GLY A 40 -12.52 7.57 11.44
CA GLY A 40 -13.32 6.64 12.23
C GLY A 40 -14.01 7.25 13.45
N GLY A 41 -14.75 6.41 14.15
CA GLY A 41 -15.40 6.73 15.43
C GLY A 41 -14.41 6.77 16.59
N LEU A 42 -14.79 7.45 17.68
CA LEU A 42 -14.04 7.38 18.94
C LEU A 42 -14.46 6.13 19.73
N ASP A 43 -13.51 5.48 20.40
CA ASP A 43 -13.75 4.44 21.39
C ASP A 43 -14.22 5.02 22.74
N GLU A 44 -14.41 4.17 23.75
CA GLU A 44 -14.80 4.59 25.10
C GLU A 44 -13.74 5.47 25.79
N ALA A 45 -12.48 5.38 25.35
CA ALA A 45 -11.38 6.21 25.81
C ALA A 45 -11.25 7.52 25.02
N GLY A 46 -12.10 7.77 24.03
CA GLY A 46 -12.09 8.98 23.21
C GLY A 46 -11.02 8.98 22.11
N MET A 47 -10.54 7.81 21.69
CA MET A 47 -9.49 7.64 20.67
C MET A 47 -10.05 7.01 19.38
N VAL A 48 -9.51 7.39 18.23
CA VAL A 48 -9.79 6.66 16.96
C VAL A 48 -9.06 5.32 16.95
N VAL A 49 -7.79 5.34 17.34
CA VAL A 49 -6.91 4.17 17.50
C VAL A 49 -5.66 4.61 18.28
N ASP A 50 -4.98 3.68 18.96
CA ASP A 50 -3.64 3.94 19.52
C ASP A 50 -2.65 4.25 18.40
N PHE A 51 -2.02 5.42 18.46
CA PHE A 51 -1.03 5.84 17.47
C PHE A 51 0.16 4.90 17.35
N HIS A 52 0.55 4.16 18.40
CA HIS A 52 1.64 3.20 18.31
C HIS A 52 1.34 2.08 17.31
N LEU A 53 0.10 1.58 17.28
CA LEU A 53 -0.31 0.54 16.33
C LEU A 53 -0.14 1.00 14.88
N VAL A 54 -0.57 2.23 14.58
CA VAL A 54 -0.44 2.80 13.23
C VAL A 54 1.02 3.06 12.87
N LYS A 55 1.83 3.57 13.81
CA LYS A 55 3.26 3.82 13.59
C LYS A 55 4.03 2.53 13.34
N ASP A 56 3.75 1.47 14.10
CA ASP A 56 4.38 0.16 13.94
C ASP A 56 3.97 -0.48 12.61
N ALA A 57 2.69 -0.38 12.24
CA ALA A 57 2.19 -0.84 10.94
C ALA A 57 2.89 -0.11 9.77
N LEU A 58 3.00 1.22 9.83
CA LEU A 58 3.72 2.02 8.84
C LEU A 58 5.19 1.63 8.74
N ALA A 59 5.89 1.50 9.87
CA ALA A 59 7.29 1.10 9.89
C ALA A 59 7.49 -0.27 9.26
N ALA A 60 6.60 -1.22 9.55
CA ALA A 60 6.66 -2.58 9.03
C ALA A 60 6.42 -2.68 7.51
N VAL A 61 5.54 -1.86 6.94
CA VAL A 61 5.31 -1.85 5.47
C VAL A 61 6.41 -1.12 4.70
N ILE A 62 7.05 -0.13 5.32
CA ILE A 62 8.13 0.65 4.72
C ILE A 62 9.46 -0.13 4.74
N ALA A 63 9.74 -0.85 5.83
CA ALA A 63 11.04 -1.49 6.05
C ALA A 63 11.55 -2.35 4.87
N PRO A 64 10.72 -3.18 4.21
CA PRO A 64 11.16 -3.98 3.06
C PRO A 64 11.62 -3.15 1.85
N LEU A 65 11.14 -1.92 1.69
CA LEU A 65 11.41 -1.06 0.53
C LEU A 65 12.71 -0.24 0.68
N ARG A 66 13.25 -0.13 1.90
CA ARG A 66 14.40 0.72 2.21
C ARG A 66 15.67 0.24 1.52
N ARG A 67 16.34 1.16 0.80
CA ARG A 67 17.61 0.92 0.10
C ARG A 67 17.52 -0.21 -0.93
N ARG A 68 16.38 -0.31 -1.61
CA ARG A 68 16.10 -1.28 -2.66
C ARG A 68 15.83 -0.60 -3.99
N THR A 69 15.90 -1.38 -5.06
CA THR A 69 15.37 -1.01 -6.37
C THR A 69 13.97 -1.61 -6.51
N LEU A 70 12.96 -0.76 -6.62
CA LEU A 70 11.57 -1.17 -6.79
C LEU A 70 11.32 -1.40 -8.27
N MET A 71 10.82 -2.59 -8.62
CA MET A 71 10.52 -2.97 -9.99
C MET A 71 9.16 -3.66 -10.08
N PRO A 72 8.39 -3.46 -11.17
CA PRO A 72 7.11 -4.14 -11.34
C PRO A 72 7.33 -5.62 -11.67
N THR A 73 6.50 -6.50 -11.10
CA THR A 73 6.42 -7.92 -11.52
C THR A 73 5.81 -8.11 -12.90
N ARG A 74 5.01 -7.15 -13.36
CA ARG A 74 4.21 -7.25 -14.59
C ARG A 74 4.28 -5.96 -15.42
N PRO A 75 5.47 -5.52 -15.86
CA PRO A 75 5.60 -4.31 -16.68
C PRO A 75 4.71 -4.41 -17.93
N LEU A 76 3.89 -3.39 -18.20
CA LEU A 76 2.99 -3.41 -19.34
C LEU A 76 3.79 -3.40 -20.65
N GLY A 77 3.68 -4.49 -21.44
CA GLY A 77 4.46 -4.64 -22.68
C GLY A 77 5.89 -5.14 -22.47
N GLY A 78 6.22 -5.57 -21.25
CA GLY A 78 7.54 -6.09 -20.88
C GLY A 78 7.47 -7.46 -20.21
N SER A 79 8.60 -7.88 -19.66
CA SER A 79 8.71 -9.12 -18.88
C SER A 79 9.58 -8.92 -17.64
N CYS A 80 9.32 -9.71 -16.61
CA CYS A 80 10.14 -9.78 -15.41
C CYS A 80 10.28 -11.25 -15.00
N TRP A 81 11.50 -11.71 -14.78
CA TRP A 81 11.77 -13.06 -14.33
C TRP A 81 13.00 -13.10 -13.43
N ARG A 82 13.15 -14.22 -12.73
CA ARG A 82 14.31 -14.52 -11.92
C ARG A 82 15.07 -15.68 -12.55
N GLU A 83 16.39 -15.56 -12.55
CA GLU A 83 17.31 -16.65 -12.86
C GLU A 83 18.44 -16.60 -11.82
N ASP A 84 18.63 -17.71 -11.10
CA ASP A 84 19.56 -17.83 -9.98
C ASP A 84 19.45 -16.69 -8.92
N ASP A 85 20.49 -15.87 -8.82
CA ASP A 85 20.63 -14.73 -7.92
C ASP A 85 20.42 -13.37 -8.61
N GLN A 86 19.83 -13.37 -9.81
CA GLN A 86 19.50 -12.17 -10.59
C GLN A 86 18.00 -12.05 -10.86
N ILE A 87 17.53 -10.80 -10.86
CA ILE A 87 16.25 -10.38 -11.41
C ILE A 87 16.52 -9.70 -12.74
N PHE A 88 15.82 -10.16 -13.77
CA PHE A 88 15.80 -9.56 -15.09
C PHE A 88 14.47 -8.85 -15.30
N ILE A 89 14.52 -7.61 -15.77
CA ILE A 89 13.35 -6.83 -16.18
C ILE A 89 13.64 -6.21 -17.53
N GLU A 90 12.72 -6.35 -18.48
CA GLU A 90 12.81 -5.66 -19.76
C GLU A 90 11.45 -5.09 -20.19
N CYS A 91 11.51 -3.94 -20.85
CA CYS A 91 10.38 -3.34 -21.54
C CYS A 91 10.93 -2.39 -22.59
N GLY A 92 10.38 -2.44 -23.80
CA GLY A 92 10.88 -1.65 -24.92
C GLY A 92 12.35 -1.96 -25.23
N LEU A 93 13.20 -0.93 -25.25
CA LEU A 93 14.63 -1.08 -25.54
C LEU A 93 15.50 -1.31 -24.30
N LYS A 94 14.93 -1.17 -23.09
CA LYS A 94 15.68 -1.26 -21.83
C LYS A 94 15.61 -2.65 -21.22
N ARG A 95 16.77 -3.09 -20.72
CA ARG A 95 16.95 -4.34 -19.96
C ARG A 95 17.76 -4.05 -18.71
N TYR A 96 17.29 -4.53 -17.58
CA TYR A 96 17.98 -4.50 -16.30
C TYR A 96 18.29 -5.93 -15.86
N SER A 97 19.50 -6.12 -15.30
CA SER A 97 19.90 -7.32 -14.56
C SER A 97 20.42 -6.84 -13.21
N LEU A 98 19.74 -7.21 -12.14
CA LEU A 98 20.02 -6.72 -10.79
C LEU A 98 20.04 -7.89 -9.79
N PRO A 99 20.92 -7.90 -8.78
CA PRO A 99 20.94 -8.96 -7.79
C PRO A 99 19.60 -9.07 -7.04
N VAL A 100 19.16 -10.30 -6.77
CA VAL A 100 17.90 -10.58 -6.06
C VAL A 100 17.83 -9.90 -4.71
N GLN A 101 18.95 -9.77 -4.00
CA GLN A 101 18.96 -9.10 -2.71
C GLN A 101 18.71 -7.60 -2.83
N ASP A 102 18.93 -6.95 -3.98
CA ASP A 102 18.83 -5.49 -4.13
C ASP A 102 17.48 -5.05 -4.69
N VAL A 103 16.66 -5.98 -5.18
CA VAL A 103 15.37 -5.69 -5.83
C VAL A 103 14.21 -6.06 -4.93
N VAL A 104 13.20 -5.19 -4.89
CA VAL A 104 11.86 -5.55 -4.43
C VAL A 104 10.91 -5.54 -5.61
N LEU A 105 10.38 -6.72 -5.90
CA LEU A 105 9.37 -6.90 -6.93
C LEU A 105 7.98 -6.58 -6.36
N LEU A 106 7.35 -5.56 -6.92
CA LEU A 106 6.00 -5.13 -6.52
C LEU A 106 4.95 -5.78 -7.44
N PRO A 107 3.80 -6.26 -6.93
CA PRO A 107 2.73 -6.91 -7.71
C PRO A 107 1.92 -5.96 -8.61
N VAL A 108 2.57 -4.90 -9.12
CA VAL A 108 2.01 -3.80 -9.90
C VAL A 108 2.52 -3.84 -11.34
N VAL A 109 1.84 -3.10 -12.22
CA VAL A 109 2.23 -2.96 -13.63
C VAL A 109 3.27 -1.87 -13.87
N ASN A 110 3.44 -0.96 -12.92
CA ASN A 110 4.36 0.16 -12.98
C ASN A 110 4.74 0.57 -11.56
N THR A 111 5.92 1.16 -11.37
CA THR A 111 6.41 1.68 -10.09
C THR A 111 6.26 3.20 -10.00
N THR A 112 5.15 3.74 -10.51
CA THR A 112 4.82 5.15 -10.28
C THR A 112 4.47 5.41 -8.81
N THR A 113 4.47 6.67 -8.40
CA THR A 113 4.10 7.05 -7.04
C THR A 113 2.66 6.64 -6.67
N GLU A 114 1.72 6.67 -7.62
CA GLU A 114 0.35 6.16 -7.43
C GLU A 114 0.33 4.66 -7.16
N ALA A 115 1.07 3.88 -7.96
CA ALA A 115 1.07 2.43 -7.85
C ALA A 115 1.76 1.96 -6.55
N ILE A 116 2.85 2.62 -6.14
CA ILE A 116 3.53 2.34 -4.88
C ILE A 116 2.64 2.76 -3.70
N ALA A 117 1.94 3.90 -3.76
CA ALA A 117 0.99 4.32 -2.74
C ALA A 117 -0.13 3.29 -2.55
N ALA A 118 -0.72 2.81 -3.65
CA ALA A 118 -1.76 1.78 -3.61
C ALA A 118 -1.24 0.46 -3.04
N TYR A 119 -0.03 0.03 -3.43
CA TYR A 119 0.62 -1.14 -2.86
C TYR A 119 0.83 -0.99 -1.34
N LEU A 120 1.39 0.13 -0.90
CA LEU A 120 1.62 0.40 0.52
C LEU A 120 0.33 0.42 1.32
N LEU A 121 -0.75 1.01 0.77
CA LEU A 121 -2.06 0.99 1.41
C LEU A 121 -2.54 -0.44 1.62
N GLN A 122 -2.46 -1.30 0.59
CA GLN A 122 -2.85 -2.70 0.71
C GLN A 122 -2.02 -3.44 1.77
N GLN A 123 -0.70 -3.20 1.82
CA GLN A 123 0.17 -3.80 2.86
C GLN A 123 -0.12 -3.24 4.26
N PHE A 124 -0.59 -2.00 4.35
CA PHE A 124 -0.94 -1.35 5.61
C PHE A 124 -2.26 -1.89 6.15
N LEU A 125 -3.27 -2.05 5.29
CA LEU A 125 -4.58 -2.60 5.68
C LEU A 125 -4.48 -4.02 6.25
N THR A 126 -3.53 -4.85 5.80
CA THR A 126 -3.32 -6.19 6.39
C THR A 126 -2.77 -6.17 7.82
N ARG A 127 -2.43 -4.99 8.33
CA ARG A 127 -1.90 -4.78 9.70
C ARG A 127 -2.83 -3.96 10.57
N ILE A 128 -3.97 -3.52 10.04
CA ILE A 128 -5.01 -2.83 10.78
C ILE A 128 -6.07 -3.86 11.15
N ASP A 129 -6.44 -3.87 12.42
CA ASP A 129 -7.43 -4.81 12.94
C ASP A 129 -8.84 -4.39 12.49
N ASP A 130 -9.66 -5.37 12.10
CA ASP A 130 -11.05 -5.17 11.67
C ASP A 130 -11.96 -4.74 12.84
N ASP A 131 -11.55 -4.99 14.09
CA ASP A 131 -12.28 -4.59 15.30
C ASP A 131 -12.19 -3.08 15.59
N LEU A 132 -11.35 -2.35 14.86
CA LEU A 132 -11.23 -0.90 14.99
C LEU A 132 -12.42 -0.19 14.32
N ARG A 133 -12.90 0.89 14.94
CA ARG A 133 -13.97 1.76 14.39
C ARG A 133 -13.47 2.65 13.24
N ILE A 134 -12.62 2.12 12.37
CA ILE A 134 -12.08 2.80 11.21
C ILE A 134 -13.06 2.61 10.06
N GLU A 135 -13.46 3.72 9.45
CA GLU A 135 -14.38 3.77 8.31
C GLU A 135 -13.60 3.91 6.99
N ARG A 136 -12.46 4.61 7.03
CA ARG A 136 -11.66 4.90 5.85
C ARG A 136 -10.18 5.09 6.20
N VAL A 137 -9.32 4.58 5.33
CA VAL A 137 -7.88 4.77 5.40
C VAL A 137 -7.39 5.40 4.10
N GLU A 138 -6.55 6.42 4.23
CA GLU A 138 -5.85 7.05 3.12
C GLU A 138 -4.34 6.95 3.38
N LEU A 139 -3.58 6.62 2.35
CA LEU A 139 -2.12 6.57 2.40
C LEU A 139 -1.55 7.43 1.27
N THR A 140 -0.82 8.47 1.66
CA THR A 140 -0.12 9.37 0.76
C THR A 140 1.35 8.98 0.68
N LEU A 141 1.84 8.81 -0.55
CA LEU A 141 3.25 8.67 -0.87
C LEU A 141 3.72 9.92 -1.60
N SER A 142 4.76 10.56 -1.10
CA SER A 142 5.43 11.70 -1.75
C SER A 142 6.80 11.27 -2.24
N GLU A 143 7.13 11.55 -3.50
CA GLU A 143 8.45 11.29 -4.11
C GLU A 143 9.36 12.54 -4.08
N ALA A 144 8.75 13.71 -3.94
CA ALA A 144 9.37 15.02 -3.82
C ALA A 144 8.45 15.95 -2.99
N PRO A 145 8.96 17.07 -2.44
CA PRO A 145 8.15 17.96 -1.57
C PRO A 145 6.84 18.47 -2.18
N ASP A 146 6.78 18.57 -3.51
CA ASP A 146 5.66 19.09 -4.31
C ASP A 146 4.89 18.02 -5.09
N THR A 147 5.35 16.76 -5.05
CA THR A 147 4.79 15.67 -5.86
C THR A 147 4.44 14.46 -5.00
N ALA A 148 3.16 14.10 -4.99
CA ALA A 148 2.63 12.99 -4.19
C ALA A 148 1.39 12.36 -4.82
N ALA A 149 1.09 11.12 -4.43
CA ALA A 149 -0.16 10.42 -4.74
C ALA A 149 -0.79 9.88 -3.45
N THR A 150 -2.12 9.85 -3.42
CA THR A 150 -2.89 9.29 -2.29
C THR A 150 -3.74 8.13 -2.79
N ALA A 151 -3.53 6.95 -2.20
CA ALA A 151 -4.44 5.83 -2.32
C ALA A 151 -5.41 5.84 -1.13
N ALA A 152 -6.65 5.37 -1.33
CA ALA A 152 -7.62 5.28 -0.26
C ALA A 152 -8.49 4.02 -0.38
N ALA A 153 -8.96 3.54 0.77
CA ALA A 153 -9.88 2.42 0.88
C ALA A 153 -10.89 2.69 1.99
N ASP A 154 -12.14 2.34 1.74
CA ASP A 154 -13.16 2.27 2.78
C ASP A 154 -13.03 0.92 3.49
N VAL A 155 -13.11 0.95 4.82
CA VAL A 155 -13.01 -0.25 5.66
C VAL A 155 -14.45 -0.69 5.98
N PRO A 156 -14.88 -1.87 5.52
CA PRO A 156 -16.23 -2.33 5.76
C PRO A 156 -16.46 -2.52 7.26
N SER A 157 -17.49 -1.85 7.79
CA SER A 157 -17.88 -1.97 9.19
C SER A 157 -18.37 -3.40 9.46
N ALA A 158 -17.89 -4.04 10.54
CA ALA A 158 -18.38 -5.34 10.99
C ALA A 158 -19.91 -5.36 11.26
N GLU A 159 -20.54 -4.20 11.42
CA GLU A 159 -21.97 -4.05 11.72
C GLU A 159 -22.92 -4.40 10.56
N HIS A 160 -22.44 -4.67 9.33
CA HIS A 160 -23.30 -5.05 8.20
C HIS A 160 -23.51 -6.56 7.99
N SER A 161 -23.01 -7.44 8.87
CA SER A 161 -23.23 -8.89 8.74
C SER A 161 -24.47 -9.44 9.47
N VAL A 162 -25.31 -8.61 10.10
CA VAL A 162 -26.48 -9.10 10.86
C VAL A 162 -27.78 -8.43 10.41
N ALA A 163 -28.31 -8.81 9.25
CA ALA A 163 -29.75 -8.75 8.98
C ALA A 163 -30.13 -9.47 7.67
N ALA A 164 -30.52 -10.75 7.76
CA ALA A 164 -31.63 -11.34 6.99
C ALA A 164 -31.91 -12.80 7.39
N THR A 165 -32.20 -13.07 8.68
CA THR A 165 -33.04 -14.23 9.03
C THR A 165 -33.86 -13.92 10.29
N SER A 166 -35.01 -13.29 10.09
CA SER A 166 -36.13 -13.16 11.05
C SER A 166 -37.26 -12.49 10.27
N SER A 167 -38.50 -12.94 10.15
CA SER A 167 -39.26 -14.07 10.72
C SER A 167 -40.56 -14.18 9.90
N CYS A 168 -41.17 -15.38 9.82
CA CYS A 168 -42.62 -15.62 9.71
C CYS A 168 -42.84 -17.13 9.53
N GLU A 169 -43.72 -17.85 10.20
CA GLU A 169 -44.65 -17.56 11.29
C GLU A 169 -45.13 -18.94 11.77
N THR A 170 -45.49 -19.03 13.05
CA THR A 170 -46.04 -20.22 13.69
C THR A 170 -47.52 -20.45 13.34
N GLY A 171 -47.82 -21.61 12.71
CA GLY A 171 -49.01 -22.44 12.95
C GLY A 171 -50.34 -22.07 12.27
N PRO A 172 -51.42 -22.90 12.40
CA PRO A 172 -51.56 -24.09 13.25
C PRO A 172 -52.06 -25.38 12.54
N ARG A 173 -52.11 -26.44 13.36
CA ARG A 173 -52.50 -27.84 13.12
C ARG A 173 -53.87 -28.03 12.41
N ARG A 174 -53.92 -29.01 11.50
CA ARG A 174 -54.89 -30.12 11.48
C ARG A 174 -54.36 -31.27 10.64
#